data_AF-A0A7K3R383-F1
#
_entry.id   AF-A0A7K3R383-F1
#
_cell.length_a   1.000
_cell.length_b   1.000
_cell.length_c   1.000
_cell.angle_alpha   90.00
_cell.angle_beta   90.00
_cell.angle_gamma   90.00
#
_symmetry.space_group_name_H-M   'P 1'
#
loop_
_entity.id
_entity.type
_entity.pdbx_description
1 polymer ?
#
loop_
_entity_poly.entity_id
_entity_poly.type
_entity_poly.pdbx_seq_one_letter_code
_entity_poly.pdbx_strand_id
1 'polypeptide(L)' 'RPLVVPGSGELVALGAAALAASAAGGGDPVALATAWQRSATDRQVSPVERDMETWERVTSVLERASGPLLTGP' A
#
# COMPACT_ATOMS: atom_id res chain seq x y z
N ARG A 1 -8.18 0.74 -15.02
CA ARG A 1 -7.16 1.80 -14.75
C ARG A 1 -5.84 1.11 -14.42
N PRO A 2 -4.70 1.53 -14.99
CA PRO A 2 -3.40 0.99 -14.61
C PRO A 2 -3.13 1.20 -13.11
N LEU A 3 -2.51 0.21 -12.48
CA LEU A 3 -2.17 0.24 -11.06
C LEU A 3 -0.69 0.54 -10.90
N VAL A 4 -0.35 1.49 -10.02
CA VAL A 4 1.04 1.79 -9.64
C VAL A 4 1.25 1.21 -8.25
N VAL A 5 2.20 0.28 -8.13
CA VAL A 5 2.62 -0.29 -6.86
C VAL A 5 3.93 0.38 -6.45
N PRO A 6 3.96 1.09 -5.31
CA PRO A 6 5.18 1.74 -4.86
C PRO A 6 6.34 0.77 -4.66
N GLY A 7 7.54 1.16 -5.08
CA GLY A 7 8.75 0.33 -4.94
C GLY A 7 9.33 0.28 -3.53
N SER A 8 8.94 1.19 -2.65
CA SER A 8 9.46 1.32 -1.27
C SER A 8 8.57 0.63 -0.24
N GLY A 9 9.17 -0.08 0.72
CA GLY A 9 8.44 -0.78 1.78
C GLY A 9 7.94 0.11 2.93
N GLU A 10 8.61 1.24 3.22
CA GLU A 10 8.37 2.03 4.44
C GLU A 10 7.84 3.44 4.15
N LEU A 11 6.83 3.56 3.28
CA LEU A 11 6.25 4.86 2.87
C LEU A 11 5.76 5.71 4.05
N VAL A 12 5.23 5.07 5.09
CA VAL A 12 4.77 5.77 6.30
C VAL A 12 5.95 6.38 7.05
N ALA A 13 7.01 5.61 7.26
CA ALA A 13 8.21 6.09 7.93
C ALA A 13 8.88 7.21 7.14
N LEU A 14 8.93 7.08 5.81
CA LEU A 14 9.43 8.11 4.91
C LEU A 14 8.65 9.42 5.04
N GLY A 15 7.32 9.34 4.99
CA GLY A 15 6.45 10.51 5.16
C GLY A 15 6.61 11.16 6.54
N ALA A 16 6.67 10.34 7.59
CA ALA A 16 6.89 10.82 8.95
C ALA A 16 8.24 11.53 9.11
N ALA A 17 9.31 10.96 8.54
CA ALA A 17 10.63 11.58 8.55
C ALA A 17 10.65 12.91 7.79
N ALA A 18 9.95 13.00 6.66
CA ALA A 18 9.92 14.22 5.84
C ALA A 18 9.14 15.34 6.52
N LEU A 19 8.04 15.00 7.19
CA LEU A 19 7.28 15.94 8.04
C LEU A 19 8.12 16.42 9.22
N ALA A 20 8.84 15.53 9.90
CA ALA A 20 9.73 15.91 11.00
C ALA A 20 10.87 16.83 10.52
N ALA A 21 11.48 16.53 9.36
CA ALA A 21 12.51 17.37 8.77
C ALA A 21 12.00 18.76 8.37
N SER A 22 10.82 18.82 7.75
CA SER A 22 10.15 20.10 7.43
C SER A 22 9.80 20.89 8.70
N ALA A 23 9.32 20.24 9.76
CA ALA A 23 9.05 20.90 11.04
C ALA A 23 10.32 21.47 11.69
N ALA A 24 11.46 20.78 11.57
CA ALA A 24 12.73 21.19 12.18
C ALA A 24 13.50 22.26 11.36
N GLY A 25 13.43 22.19 10.03
CA GLY A 25 14.26 23.01 9.13
C GLY A 25 13.48 23.90 8.16
N GLY A 26 12.15 23.81 8.14
CA GLY A 26 11.31 24.42 7.11
C GLY A 26 11.34 23.65 5.78
N GLY A 27 10.64 24.21 4.78
CA GLY A 27 10.54 23.62 3.44
C GLY A 27 9.33 22.69 3.26
N ASP A 28 9.10 22.26 2.02
CA ASP A 28 7.97 21.40 1.66
C ASP A 28 8.28 19.92 2.00
N PRO A 29 7.53 19.30 2.94
CA PRO A 29 7.72 17.90 3.30
C PRO A 29 7.45 16.95 2.13
N VAL A 30 6.57 17.30 1.19
CA VAL A 30 6.28 16.45 0.02
C VAL A 30 7.45 16.45 -0.95
N ALA A 31 8.05 17.61 -1.22
CA ALA A 31 9.29 17.70 -1.99
C ALA A 31 10.42 16.88 -1.37
N LEU A 32 10.58 16.92 -0.04
CA LEU A 32 11.57 16.11 0.70
C LEU A 32 11.33 14.62 0.55
N ALA A 33 10.10 14.16 0.84
CA ALA A 33 9.73 12.75 0.69
C ALA A 33 9.95 12.25 -0.75
N THR A 34 9.57 13.05 -1.74
CA THR A 34 9.75 12.74 -3.16
C THR A 34 11.24 12.63 -3.52
N ALA A 35 12.07 13.55 -3.02
CA ALA A 35 13.51 13.55 -3.29
C ALA A 35 14.22 12.32 -2.70
N TRP A 36 13.78 11.87 -1.52
CA TRP A 36 14.29 10.66 -0.85
C TRP A 36 13.77 9.37 -1.49
N GLN A 37 12.55 9.38 -2.03
CA GLN A 37 11.94 8.24 -2.72
C GLN A 37 12.59 7.91 -4.07
N ARG A 38 13.44 8.80 -4.64
CA ARG A 38 13.98 8.67 -6.00
C ARG A 38 14.73 7.37 -6.30
N SER A 39 15.23 6.66 -5.29
CA SER A 39 15.90 5.36 -5.47
C SER A 39 14.94 4.18 -5.58
N ALA A 40 13.68 4.34 -5.16
CA ALA A 40 12.66 3.34 -5.31
C ALA A 40 12.05 3.39 -6.72
N THR A 41 11.90 2.24 -7.35
CA THR A 41 11.26 2.13 -8.68
C THR A 41 9.85 1.58 -8.51
N ASP A 42 8.86 2.39 -8.87
CA ASP A 42 7.46 1.97 -8.85
C ASP A 42 7.19 0.93 -9.93
N ARG A 43 6.39 -0.08 -9.58
CA ARG A 43 5.96 -1.12 -10.52
C ARG A 43 4.60 -0.76 -11.10
N GLN A 44 4.54 -0.57 -12.41
CA GLN A 44 3.27 -0.46 -13.13
C GLN A 44 2.72 -1.84 -13.44
N VAL A 45 1.45 -2.05 -13.15
CA VAL A 45 0.72 -3.27 -13.48
C VAL A 45 -0.39 -2.91 -14.46
N SER A 46 -0.42 -3.63 -15.57
CA SER A 46 -1.46 -3.47 -16.58
C SER A 46 -2.84 -3.69 -15.96
N PRO A 47 -3.85 -2.91 -16.35
CA PRO A 47 -5.20 -3.17 -15.93
C PRO A 47 -5.63 -4.55 -16.43
N VAL A 48 -6.14 -5.37 -15.52
CA VAL A 48 -6.77 -6.66 -15.82
C VAL A 48 -8.24 -6.60 -15.43
N GLU A 49 -9.06 -7.41 -16.08
CA GLU A 49 -10.44 -7.62 -15.66
C GLU A 49 -10.47 -8.28 -14.28
N ARG A 50 -11.47 -7.95 -13.45
CA ARG A 50 -11.63 -8.64 -12.17
C ARG A 50 -12.11 -10.06 -12.43
N ASP A 51 -11.35 -11.02 -11.93
CA ASP A 51 -11.78 -12.41 -11.87
C ASP A 51 -12.81 -12.58 -10.74
N MET A 52 -14.08 -12.44 -11.10
CA MET A 52 -15.20 -12.58 -10.17
C MET A 52 -15.38 -14.02 -9.68
N GLU A 53 -15.06 -15.02 -10.51
CA GLU A 53 -15.17 -16.43 -10.13
C GLU A 53 -14.19 -16.77 -8.99
N THR A 54 -12.92 -16.38 -9.15
CA THR A 54 -11.92 -16.56 -8.10
C THR A 54 -12.28 -15.75 -6.86
N TRP A 55 -12.81 -14.53 -7.03
CA TRP A 55 -13.23 -13.67 -5.92
C TRP A 55 -14.34 -14.31 -5.07
N GLU A 56 -15.39 -14.81 -5.71
CA GLU A 56 -16.51 -15.49 -5.06
C GLU A 56 -16.06 -16.78 -4.36
N ARG A 57 -15.17 -17.55 -5.02
CA ARG A 57 -14.62 -18.79 -4.45
C ARG A 57 -13.84 -18.53 -3.16
N VAL A 58 -12.98 -17.51 -3.13
CA VAL A 58 -12.20 -17.15 -1.93
C VAL A 58 -13.11 -16.61 -0.83
N THR A 59 -14.02 -15.71 -1.17
CA THR A 59 -14.99 -15.13 -0.22
C THR A 59 -15.81 -16.23 0.45
N SER A 60 -16.34 -17.19 -0.32
CA SER A 60 -17.10 -18.33 0.21
C SER A 60 -16.29 -19.19 1.19
N VAL A 61 -14.98 -19.37 0.99
CA VAL A 61 -14.12 -20.08 1.94
C VAL A 61 -13.96 -19.27 3.22
N LEU A 62 -13.66 -17.98 3.10
CA LEU A 62 -13.47 -17.09 4.25
C LEU A 62 -14.74 -16.97 5.10
N GLU A 63 -15.93 -16.91 4.48
CA GLU A 63 -17.22 -16.89 5.18
C GLU A 63 -17.55 -18.20 5.89
N ARG A 64 -17.13 -19.34 5.36
CA ARG A 64 -17.28 -20.63 6.06
C ARG A 64 -16.28 -20.76 7.20
N ALA A 65 -15.09 -20.19 7.03
CA ALA A 65 -14.02 -20.27 8.00
C ALA A 65 -14.10 -19.18 9.09
N SER A 66 -14.86 -18.10 8.87
CA SER A 66 -14.94 -16.96 9.80
C SER A 66 -15.51 -17.35 11.16
N GLY A 67 -16.43 -18.31 11.23
CA GLY A 67 -16.87 -18.90 12.51
C GLY A 67 -15.70 -19.47 13.33
N PRO A 68 -15.00 -20.50 12.85
CA PRO A 68 -13.87 -21.09 13.58
C PRO A 68 -12.61 -20.20 13.67
N LEU A 69 -12.39 -19.23 12.78
CA LEU A 69 -11.17 -18.42 12.73
C LEU A 69 -11.30 -17.02 13.37
N LEU A 70 -12.46 -16.38 13.32
CA LEU A 70 -12.66 -15.01 13.83
C LEU A 70 -13.36 -14.96 15.18
N THR A 71 -14.01 -16.05 15.59
CA THR A 71 -14.71 -16.12 16.88
C THR A 71 -13.99 -16.94 17.94
N GLY A 72 -12.96 -17.73 17.58
CA GLY A 72 -12.30 -18.65 18.51
C GLY A 72 -13.26 -19.69 19.13
N PRO A 73 -12.76 -20.67 19.91
CA PRO A 73 -13.63 -21.52 20.73
C PRO A 73 -14.37 -20.72 21.81
#